data_AF-A0A933X9Q1-F1
#
_entry.id   AF-A0A933X9Q1-F1
#
_cell.length_a   1.000
_cell.length_b   1.000
_cell.length_c   1.000
_cell.angle_alpha   90.00
_cell.angle_beta   90.00
_cell.angle_gamma   90.00
#
_symmetry.space_group_name_H-M   'P 1'
#
loop_
_entity.id
_entity.type
_entity.pdbx_description
1 polymer ?
#
loop_
_entity_poly.entity_id
_entity_poly.type
_entity_poly.pdbx_seq_one_letter_code
_entity_poly.pdbx_strand_id
1 'polypeptide(L)'
;MRNTAFRALLFVSLTVLIGTGLDFLAHQIRVDYAVPSYYFPDKIIFGIIWGIVIYWFVSRKIKNRLGAALSFGAFLSALLQVRYFLEGYPVSFVLIFLGVHFVVFALPAYFLLQSVEYRAQ
;
A
#
# COMPACT_ATOMS: atom_id res chain seq x y z
N MET A 1 -10.75 2.66 22.60
CA MET A 1 -9.51 3.04 21.86
C MET A 1 -8.57 1.87 21.61
N ARG A 2 -8.23 1.04 22.62
CA ARG A 2 -7.23 -0.05 22.49
C ARG A 2 -7.52 -1.11 21.41
N ASN A 3 -8.79 -1.50 21.23
CA ASN A 3 -9.14 -2.55 20.27
C ASN A 3 -9.11 -2.10 18.80
N THR A 4 -9.39 -0.82 18.50
CA THR A 4 -9.44 -0.33 17.12
C THR A 4 -8.05 -0.14 16.53
N ALA A 5 -7.11 0.40 17.32
CA ALA A 5 -5.71 0.54 16.92
C ALA A 5 -5.07 -0.83 16.64
N PHE A 6 -5.30 -1.79 17.53
CA PHE A 6 -4.79 -3.15 17.36
C PHE A 6 -5.37 -3.82 16.10
N ARG A 7 -6.68 -3.71 15.85
CA ARG A 7 -7.32 -4.24 14.64
C ARG A 7 -6.79 -3.60 13.37
N ALA A 8 -6.58 -2.28 13.37
CA ALA A 8 -6.00 -1.56 12.24
C ALA A 8 -4.56 -2.01 11.96
N LEU A 9 -3.72 -2.11 12.99
CA LEU A 9 -2.35 -2.61 12.86
C LEU A 9 -2.33 -4.05 12.35
N LEU A 10 -3.19 -4.93 12.88
CA LEU A 10 -3.31 -6.29 12.40
C LEU A 10 -3.73 -6.35 10.92
N PHE A 11 -4.72 -5.54 10.52
CA PHE A 11 -5.16 -5.45 9.13
C PHE A 11 -4.05 -4.97 8.19
N VAL A 12 -3.32 -3.93 8.59
CA VAL A 12 -2.15 -3.41 7.85
C VAL A 12 -1.09 -4.49 7.71
N SER A 13 -0.69 -5.14 8.81
CA SER A 13 0.34 -6.17 8.79
C SER A 13 -0.05 -7.34 7.89
N LEU A 14 -1.30 -7.83 7.98
CA LEU A 14 -1.79 -8.91 7.12
C LEU A 14 -1.78 -8.50 5.64
N THR A 15 -2.25 -7.29 5.34
CA THR A 15 -2.25 -6.76 3.96
C THR A 15 -0.84 -6.67 3.40
N VAL A 16 0.12 -6.15 4.18
CA VAL A 16 1.53 -6.01 3.78
C VAL A 16 2.15 -7.38 3.54
N LEU A 17 1.94 -8.34 4.44
CA LEU A 17 2.50 -9.69 4.30
C LEU A 17 1.90 -10.44 3.11
N ILE A 18 0.57 -10.40 2.94
CA ILE A 18 -0.10 -11.02 1.79
C ILE A 18 0.34 -10.36 0.50
N GLY A 19 0.33 -9.02 0.44
CA GLY A 19 0.77 -8.27 -0.74
C GLY A 19 2.23 -8.55 -1.10
N THR A 20 3.12 -8.63 -0.10
CA THR A 20 4.53 -8.98 -0.31
C THR A 20 4.68 -10.42 -0.82
N GLY A 21 3.89 -11.37 -0.31
CA GLY A 21 3.87 -12.74 -0.81
C GLY A 21 3.39 -12.84 -2.26
N LEU A 22 2.31 -12.14 -2.62
CA LEU A 22 1.81 -12.11 -3.99
C LEU A 22 2.82 -11.46 -4.95
N ASP A 23 3.48 -10.40 -4.51
CA ASP A 23 4.52 -9.71 -5.27
C ASP A 23 5.76 -10.59 -5.47
N PHE A 24 6.17 -11.32 -4.43
CA PHE A 24 7.23 -12.33 -4.53
C PHE A 24 6.93 -13.34 -5.63
N LEU A 25 5.70 -13.88 -5.65
CA LEU A 25 5.26 -14.80 -6.70
C LEU A 25 5.26 -14.14 -8.08
N ALA A 26 4.81 -12.89 -8.21
CA ALA A 26 4.82 -12.15 -9.47
C ALA A 26 6.25 -11.99 -10.03
N HIS A 27 7.23 -11.75 -9.16
CA HIS A 27 8.64 -11.65 -9.51
C HIS A 27 9.29 -13.01 -9.87
N GLN A 28 8.61 -14.15 -9.64
CA GLN A 28 9.05 -15.46 -10.14
C GLN A 28 8.51 -15.78 -11.54
N ILE A 29 7.54 -15.02 -12.06
CA ILE A 29 6.88 -15.34 -13.35
C ILE A 29 7.80 -15.04 -14.54
N ARG A 30 8.59 -13.96 -14.47
CA ARG A 30 9.48 -13.52 -15.55
C ARG A 30 10.80 -13.01 -15.00
N VAL A 31 11.90 -13.34 -15.69
CA VAL A 31 13.25 -12.87 -15.36
C VAL A 31 13.33 -11.34 -15.37
N ASP A 32 12.63 -10.70 -16.30
CA ASP A 32 12.60 -9.23 -16.43
C ASP A 32 11.95 -8.53 -15.24
N TYR A 33 11.23 -9.28 -14.40
CA TYR A 33 10.65 -8.77 -13.16
C TYR A 33 11.54 -9.08 -11.97
N ALA A 34 12.68 -9.77 -12.11
CA ALA A 34 13.48 -10.12 -10.95
C ALA A 34 13.90 -8.89 -10.14
N VAL A 35 13.84 -9.05 -8.82
CA VAL A 35 14.25 -8.03 -7.83
C VAL A 35 15.26 -8.65 -6.89
N PRO A 36 16.20 -7.86 -6.35
CA PRO A 36 17.17 -8.35 -5.38
C PRO A 36 16.49 -8.75 -4.07
N SER A 37 17.10 -9.66 -3.30
CA SER A 37 16.47 -10.22 -2.10
C SER A 37 16.12 -9.21 -1.01
N TYR A 38 16.87 -8.09 -0.91
CA TYR A 38 16.60 -7.02 0.05
C TYR A 38 15.32 -6.23 -0.24
N TYR A 39 14.78 -6.33 -1.47
CA TYR A 39 13.57 -5.62 -1.88
C TYR A 39 12.34 -5.99 -1.03
N PHE A 40 12.18 -7.26 -0.67
CA PHE A 40 11.00 -7.71 0.10
C PHE A 40 11.01 -7.20 1.55
N PRO A 41 12.12 -7.29 2.30
CA PRO A 41 12.24 -6.60 3.59
C PRO A 41 11.94 -5.10 3.50
N ASP A 42 12.50 -4.39 2.52
CA ASP A 42 12.27 -2.95 2.33
C ASP A 42 10.79 -2.65 2.07
N LYS A 43 10.13 -3.49 1.28
CA LYS A 43 8.69 -3.38 0.97
C LYS A 43 7.83 -3.57 2.20
N ILE A 44 8.17 -4.52 3.08
CA ILE A 44 7.47 -4.73 4.35
C ILE A 44 7.60 -3.49 5.23
N ILE A 45 8.82 -2.96 5.39
CA ILE A 45 9.10 -1.77 6.19
C ILE A 45 8.29 -0.57 5.64
N PHE A 46 8.37 -0.35 4.32
CA PHE A 46 7.63 0.71 3.64
C PHE A 46 6.12 0.57 3.85
N GLY A 47 5.57 -0.64 3.67
CA GLY A 47 4.15 -0.92 3.84
C GLY A 47 3.65 -0.67 5.27
N ILE A 48 4.44 -1.05 6.28
CA ILE A 48 4.12 -0.79 7.69
C ILE A 48 4.12 0.71 7.97
N ILE A 49 5.15 1.44 7.54
CA ILE A 49 5.25 2.90 7.75
C ILE A 49 4.03 3.60 7.15
N TRP A 50 3.69 3.31 5.89
CA TRP A 50 2.55 3.95 5.24
C TRP A 50 1.20 3.48 5.79
N GLY A 51 1.08 2.24 6.24
CA GLY A 51 -0.10 1.78 6.96
C GLY A 51 -0.34 2.54 8.27
N ILE A 52 0.73 2.85 9.01
CA ILE A 52 0.66 3.70 10.22
C ILE A 52 0.24 5.13 9.85
N VAL A 53 0.80 5.70 8.78
CA VAL A 53 0.40 7.02 8.29
C VAL A 53 -1.08 7.04 7.93
N ILE A 54 -1.56 6.05 7.17
CA ILE A 54 -2.99 5.94 6.82
C ILE A 54 -3.84 5.83 8.09
N TYR A 55 -3.45 4.98 9.04
CA TYR A 55 -4.15 4.87 10.33
C TYR A 55 -4.23 6.21 11.07
N TRP A 56 -3.14 6.97 11.11
CA TRP A 56 -3.13 8.30 11.71
C TRP A 56 -4.09 9.26 11.00
N PHE A 57 -4.14 9.23 9.67
CA PHE A 57 -5.15 9.97 8.91
C PHE A 57 -6.58 9.51 9.21
N VAL A 58 -6.81 8.20 9.39
CA VAL A 58 -8.11 7.65 9.79
C VAL A 58 -8.55 8.20 11.15
N SER A 59 -7.61 8.42 12.08
CA SER A 59 -7.91 9.02 13.39
C SER A 59 -8.39 10.48 13.33
N ARG A 60 -8.19 11.18 12.20
CA ARG A 60 -8.52 12.61 12.03
C ARG A 60 -9.90 12.90 11.42
N LYS A 61 -10.88 12.00 11.57
CA LYS A 61 -12.28 12.19 11.13
C LYS A 61 -12.43 12.56 9.63
N ILE A 62 -11.78 11.81 8.75
CA ILE A 62 -11.93 11.99 7.29
C ILE A 62 -13.37 11.68 6.86
N LYS A 63 -14.06 12.68 6.28
CA LYS A 63 -15.44 12.55 5.78
C LYS A 63 -15.52 11.79 4.46
N ASN A 64 -14.64 12.10 3.51
CA ASN A 64 -14.60 11.42 2.20
C ASN A 64 -13.58 10.28 2.20
N ARG A 65 -14.00 9.11 2.70
CA ARG A 65 -13.15 7.91 2.82
C ARG A 65 -12.67 7.39 1.46
N LEU A 66 -13.55 7.38 0.45
CA LEU A 66 -13.20 6.95 -0.90
C LEU A 66 -12.15 7.89 -1.52
N GLY A 67 -12.40 9.20 -1.49
CA GLY A 67 -11.46 10.19 -2.01
C GLY A 67 -10.09 10.11 -1.33
N ALA A 68 -10.06 9.89 0.00
CA ALA A 68 -8.81 9.68 0.72
C ALA A 68 -8.09 8.40 0.28
N ALA A 69 -8.80 7.28 0.16
CA ALA A 69 -8.21 6.01 -0.29
C ALA A 69 -7.64 6.11 -1.71
N LEU A 70 -8.38 6.74 -2.64
CA LEU A 70 -7.90 6.95 -4.02
C LEU A 70 -6.69 7.88 -4.04
N SER A 71 -6.70 8.96 -3.25
CA SER A 71 -5.56 9.89 -3.15
C SER A 71 -4.32 9.20 -2.60
N PHE A 72 -4.47 8.36 -1.56
CA PHE A 72 -3.38 7.56 -1.02
C PHE A 72 -2.85 6.55 -2.04
N GLY A 73 -3.75 5.83 -2.72
CA GLY A 73 -3.38 4.89 -3.76
C GLY A 73 -2.59 5.55 -4.88
N ALA A 74 -3.05 6.71 -5.36
CA ALA A 74 -2.39 7.49 -6.42
C ALA A 74 -1.02 8.01 -5.97
N PHE A 75 -0.94 8.55 -4.75
CA PHE A 75 0.31 9.07 -4.22
C PHE A 75 1.36 7.97 -4.06
N LEU A 76 1.01 6.84 -3.44
CA LEU A 76 1.96 5.74 -3.20
C LEU A 76 2.35 5.04 -4.49
N SER A 77 1.42 4.83 -5.42
CA SER A 77 1.75 4.24 -6.71
C SER A 77 2.68 5.15 -7.50
N ALA A 78 2.41 6.45 -7.56
CA ALA A 78 3.28 7.40 -8.23
C ALA A 78 4.68 7.45 -7.59
N LEU A 79 4.76 7.51 -6.25
CA LEU A 79 6.04 7.53 -5.52
C LEU A 79 6.88 6.30 -5.83
N LEU A 80 6.27 5.11 -5.81
CA LEU A 80 6.95 3.85 -6.12
C LEU A 80 7.38 3.81 -7.59
N GLN A 81 6.55 4.29 -8.51
CA GLN A 81 6.88 4.30 -9.93
C GLN A 81 7.97 5.29 -10.31
N VAL A 82 8.03 6.44 -9.64
CA VAL A 82 9.15 7.37 -9.79
C VAL A 82 10.46 6.68 -9.40
N ARG A 83 10.47 5.92 -8.30
CA ARG A 83 11.65 5.13 -7.90
C ARG A 83 12.05 4.13 -8.98
N TYR A 84 11.12 3.32 -9.49
CA TYR A 84 11.45 2.34 -10.54
C TYR A 84 11.92 2.98 -11.84
N PHE A 85 11.33 4.12 -12.22
CA PHE A 85 11.79 4.87 -13.37
C PHE A 85 13.25 5.35 -13.18
N LEU A 86 13.60 5.84 -11.99
CA LEU A 86 14.96 6.27 -11.65
C LEU A 86 15.95 5.10 -11.54
N GLU A 87 15.49 3.91 -11.16
CA GLU A 87 16.29 2.67 -11.13
C GLU A 87 16.50 2.05 -12.54
N GLY A 88 15.92 2.65 -13.59
CA GLY A 88 16.13 2.26 -14.99
C GLY A 88 15.19 1.17 -15.50
N TYR A 89 14.09 0.90 -14.82
CA TYR A 89 13.08 -0.07 -15.30
C TYR A 89 12.42 0.42 -16.60
N PRO A 90 11.99 -0.51 -17.50
CA PRO A 90 11.32 -0.14 -18.74
C PRO A 90 10.06 0.70 -18.50
N VAL A 91 9.81 1.71 -19.34
CA VAL A 91 8.62 2.59 -19.21
C VAL A 91 7.32 1.79 -19.24
N SER A 92 7.23 0.72 -20.05
CA SER A 92 6.07 -0.17 -20.08
C SER A 92 5.81 -0.85 -18.74
N PHE A 93 6.87 -1.30 -18.04
CA PHE A 93 6.77 -1.84 -16.69
C PHE A 93 6.25 -0.76 -15.73
N VAL A 94 6.85 0.43 -15.76
CA VAL A 94 6.46 1.55 -14.89
C VAL A 94 4.98 1.90 -15.04
N LEU A 95 4.48 1.99 -16.28
CA LEU A 95 3.09 2.34 -16.57
C LEU A 95 2.09 1.22 -16.21
N ILE A 96 2.40 -0.04 -16.54
CA ILE A 96 1.53 -1.17 -16.18
C ILE A 96 1.41 -1.26 -14.66
N PHE A 97 2.55 -1.24 -13.97
CA PHE A 97 2.57 -1.36 -12.52
C PHE A 97 2.07 -0.08 -11.84
N LEU A 98 1.99 1.08 -12.50
CA LEU A 98 1.35 2.27 -11.93
C LEU A 98 -0.12 1.97 -11.61
N GLY A 99 -0.83 1.37 -12.56
CA GLY A 99 -2.23 0.97 -12.41
C GLY A 99 -2.39 -0.17 -11.39
N VAL A 100 -1.54 -1.19 -11.47
CA VAL A 100 -1.57 -2.32 -10.50
C VAL A 100 -1.33 -1.80 -9.08
N HIS A 101 -0.27 -1.03 -8.85
CA HIS A 101 0.04 -0.48 -7.52
C HIS A 101 -1.03 0.48 -7.04
N PHE A 102 -1.65 1.27 -7.93
CA PHE A 102 -2.77 2.12 -7.55
C PHE A 102 -3.90 1.30 -6.92
N VAL A 103 -4.33 0.21 -7.57
CA VAL A 103 -5.40 -0.66 -7.05
C VAL A 103 -4.98 -1.35 -5.75
N VAL A 104 -3.75 -1.90 -5.72
CA VAL A 104 -3.20 -2.62 -4.57
C VAL A 104 -3.05 -1.71 -3.34
N PHE A 105 -2.80 -0.42 -3.51
CA PHE A 105 -2.73 0.53 -2.40
C PHE A 105 -4.10 1.14 -2.04
N ALA A 106 -4.91 1.50 -3.04
CA ALA A 106 -6.21 2.14 -2.81
C ALA A 106 -7.20 1.20 -2.13
N LEU A 107 -7.23 -0.08 -2.52
CA LEU A 107 -8.23 -1.03 -2.03
C LEU A 107 -8.08 -1.33 -0.53
N PRO A 108 -6.89 -1.70 -0.01
CA PRO A 108 -6.72 -1.88 1.43
C PRO A 108 -6.87 -0.58 2.21
N ALA A 109 -6.43 0.56 1.66
CA ALA A 109 -6.63 1.87 2.29
C ALA A 109 -8.13 2.17 2.48
N TYR A 110 -8.96 1.86 1.48
CA TYR A 110 -10.40 2.02 1.57
C TYR A 110 -11.01 1.15 2.68
N PHE A 111 -10.69 -0.15 2.70
CA PHE A 111 -11.20 -1.04 3.75
C PHE A 111 -10.72 -0.67 5.15
N LEU A 112 -9.47 -0.23 5.28
CA LEU A 112 -8.93 0.27 6.55
C LEU A 112 -9.71 1.49 7.03
N LEU A 113 -9.94 2.47 6.15
CA LEU A 113 -10.75 3.66 6.44
C LEU A 113 -12.20 3.34 6.78
N GLN A 114 -12.76 2.26 6.22
CA GLN A 114 -14.12 1.80 6.55
C GLN A 114 -14.20 1.08 7.90
N SER A 115 -13.17 0.28 8.24
CA SER A 115 -13.12 -0.55 9.45
C SER A 115 -13.08 0.26 10.76
N VAL A 116 -12.74 1.54 10.68
CA VAL A 116 -12.71 2.43 11.85
C VAL A 116 -14.08 3.10 12.01
N GLU A 117 -14.78 2.75 13.09
CA GLU A 117 -16.05 3.38 13.47
C GLU A 117 -15.88 4.90 13.55
N TYR A 118 -16.66 5.62 12.76
CA TYR A 118 -16.87 7.05 12.94
C TYR A 118 -17.75 7.24 14.18
N ARG A 119 -17.14 7.40 15.36
CA ARG A 119 -17.88 7.92 16.51
C ARG A 119 -17.92 9.44 16.39
N ALA A 120 -18.99 9.94 15.76
CA ALA A 120 -19.44 11.29 16.00
C ALA A 120 -19.71 11.41 17.50
N GLN A 121 -18.80 12.06 18.22
CA GLN A 121 -19.14 12.72 19.48
C GLN A 121 -19.75 14.05 19.10
#